data_AF-A0A6L4ZQX0-F1
#
_entry.id   AF-A0A6L4ZQX0-F1
#
_cell.length_a   1.000
_cell.length_b   1.000
_cell.length_c   1.000
_cell.angle_alpha   90.00
_cell.angle_beta   90.00
_cell.angle_gamma   90.00
#
_symmetry.space_group_name_H-M   'P 1'
#
loop_
_entity.id
_entity.type
_entity.pdbx_description
1 polymer ?
#
loop_
_entity_poly.entity_id
_entity_poly.type
_entity_poly.pdbx_seq_one_letter_code
_entity_poly.pdbx_strand_id
1 'polypeptide(L)'
;MAKLLGVFLASIFALLGLLHIYWAFGGKHQSESVIPTIDGKLAFNPSPFLTLLVALALFMAMLIILGQSGFLGTVVIPRQFFYWGTLAISL
;
A
#
# COMPACT_ATOMS: atom_id res chain seq x y z
N MET A 1 -19.89 -9.44 -11.50
CA MET A 1 -18.55 -9.16 -12.10
C MET A 1 -17.75 -8.13 -11.31
N ALA A 2 -18.29 -6.93 -11.02
CA ALA A 2 -17.57 -5.87 -10.29
C ALA A 2 -16.98 -6.28 -8.91
N LYS A 3 -17.65 -7.18 -8.18
CA LYS A 3 -17.17 -7.66 -6.86
C LYS A 3 -15.86 -8.47 -6.95
N LEU A 4 -15.70 -9.31 -7.97
CA LEU A 4 -14.48 -10.09 -8.19
C LEU A 4 -13.29 -9.18 -8.50
N LEU A 5 -13.53 -8.13 -9.30
CA LEU A 5 -12.52 -7.14 -9.63
C LEU A 5 -12.07 -6.36 -8.38
N GLY A 6 -13.01 -5.95 -7.52
CA GLY A 6 -12.71 -5.25 -6.27
C GLY A 6 -11.87 -6.11 -5.30
N VAL A 7 -12.21 -7.39 -5.13
CA VAL A 7 -11.42 -8.32 -4.31
C VAL A 7 -10.02 -8.52 -4.89
N PHE A 8 -9.91 -8.66 -6.22
CA PHE A 8 -8.61 -8.81 -6.88
C PHE A 8 -7.69 -7.59 -6.68
N LEU A 9 -8.22 -6.37 -6.87
CA LEU A 9 -7.49 -5.14 -6.61
C LEU A 9 -7.08 -4.99 -5.14
N ALA A 10 -8.00 -5.30 -4.21
CA ALA A 10 -7.71 -5.27 -2.78
C ALA A 10 -6.57 -6.22 -2.40
N SER A 11 -6.54 -7.43 -2.97
CA SER A 11 -5.46 -8.39 -2.77
C SER A 11 -4.11 -7.86 -3.28
N ILE A 12 -4.09 -7.21 -4.44
CA ILE A 12 -2.87 -6.60 -4.99
C ILE A 12 -2.33 -5.50 -4.05
N PHE A 13 -3.20 -4.60 -3.58
CA PHE A 13 -2.80 -3.56 -2.64
C PHE A 13 -2.35 -4.10 -1.29
N ALA A 14 -2.97 -5.18 -0.80
CA ALA A 14 -2.52 -5.88 0.40
C ALA A 14 -1.09 -6.44 0.23
N LEU A 15 -0.82 -7.11 -0.89
CA LEU A 15 0.50 -7.67 -1.20
C LEU A 15 1.56 -6.58 -1.32
N LEU A 16 1.24 -5.48 -2.01
CA LEU A 16 2.13 -4.33 -2.12
C LEU A 16 2.39 -3.66 -0.76
N GLY A 17 1.36 -3.53 0.10
CA GLY A 17 1.51 -2.99 1.45
C GLY A 17 2.45 -3.85 2.32
N LEU A 18 2.29 -5.17 2.26
CA LEU A 18 3.16 -6.13 2.94
C LEU A 18 4.60 -6.08 2.42
N LEU A 19 4.81 -5.90 1.11
CA LEU A 19 6.14 -5.72 0.53
C LEU A 19 6.83 -4.45 1.06
N HIS A 20 6.09 -3.35 1.19
CA HIS A 20 6.61 -2.10 1.73
C HIS A 20 6.92 -2.21 3.22
N ILE A 21 6.10 -2.94 3.99
CA ILE A 21 6.41 -3.29 5.37
C ILE A 21 7.71 -4.11 5.44
N TYR A 22 7.86 -5.13 4.60
CA TYR A 22 9.08 -5.93 4.50
C TYR A 22 10.31 -5.07 4.20
N TRP A 23 10.20 -4.11 3.27
CA TRP A 23 11.28 -3.15 2.99
C TRP A 23 11.55 -2.17 4.15
N ALA A 24 10.51 -1.71 4.86
CA ALA A 24 10.66 -0.86 6.03
C ALA A 24 11.41 -1.55 7.19
N PHE A 25 11.20 -2.86 7.36
CA PHE A 25 11.91 -3.68 8.35
C PHE A 25 13.32 -4.11 7.90
N GLY A 26 13.88 -3.48 6.87
CA GLY A 26 15.24 -3.76 6.43
C GLY A 26 15.33 -4.94 5.47
N GLY A 27 14.29 -5.18 4.67
CA GLY A 27 14.28 -6.08 3.52
C GLY A 27 15.31 -5.69 2.45
N LYS A 28 16.60 -5.82 2.78
CA LYS A 28 17.79 -5.52 1.98
C LYS A 28 18.40 -6.76 1.32
N HIS A 29 17.74 -7.92 1.40
CA HIS A 29 18.33 -9.20 0.98
C HIS A 29 18.78 -9.26 -0.50
N GLN A 30 18.37 -8.32 -1.36
CA GLN A 30 18.84 -8.23 -2.76
C GLN A 30 19.54 -6.92 -3.14
N SER A 31 19.49 -5.86 -2.31
CA SER A 31 20.03 -4.56 -2.69
C SER A 31 21.49 -4.35 -2.30
N GLU A 32 22.02 -5.08 -1.31
CA GLU A 32 23.42 -4.91 -0.89
C GLU A 32 24.45 -5.34 -1.95
N SER A 33 24.04 -6.14 -2.95
CA SER A 33 24.93 -6.54 -4.05
C SER A 33 25.04 -5.50 -5.18
N VAL A 34 24.18 -4.47 -5.24
CA VAL A 34 24.07 -3.60 -6.43
C VAL A 34 24.09 -2.11 -6.09
N ILE A 35 24.08 -1.70 -4.81
CA ILE A 35 24.23 -0.28 -4.45
C ILE A 35 25.72 0.11 -4.63
N PRO A 36 26.07 0.95 -5.62
CA PRO A 36 27.44 1.42 -5.75
C PRO A 36 27.80 2.29 -4.55
N THR A 37 28.84 1.90 -3.84
CA THR A 37 29.45 2.65 -2.74
C THR A 37 30.24 3.81 -3.33
N ILE A 38 29.88 5.06 -3.01
CA ILE A 38 30.73 6.22 -3.28
C ILE A 38 31.43 6.54 -1.96
N ASP A 39 32.76 6.48 -1.93
CA ASP A 39 33.60 6.74 -0.75
C ASP A 39 33.22 5.96 0.52
N GLY A 40 32.88 4.67 0.38
CA GLY A 40 32.60 3.79 1.54
C GLY A 40 31.29 4.10 2.29
N LYS A 41 30.46 5.03 1.79
CA LYS A 41 29.13 5.32 2.32
C LYS A 41 28.05 4.84 1.35
N LEU A 42 26.99 4.23 1.90
CA LEU A 42 25.79 3.87 1.16
C LEU A 42 25.19 5.15 0.54
N ALA A 43 25.22 5.26 -0.79
CA ALA A 43 24.76 6.44 -1.53
C ALA A 43 23.25 6.69 -1.41
N PHE A 44 22.49 5.69 -0.95
CA PHE A 44 21.05 5.78 -0.77
C PHE A 44 20.66 5.00 0.48
N ASN A 45 20.23 5.73 1.52
CA ASN A 45 19.55 5.13 2.67
C ASN A 45 18.06 5.46 2.51
N PRO A 46 17.27 4.65 1.78
CA PRO A 46 15.85 4.89 1.68
C PRO A 46 15.27 4.88 3.09
N SER A 47 14.70 6.01 3.53
CA SER A 47 14.18 6.14 4.88
C SER A 47 13.06 5.12 5.07
N PRO A 48 13.15 4.20 6.05
CA PRO A 48 12.10 3.21 6.32
C PRO A 48 10.77 3.87 6.70
N PHE A 49 10.80 5.15 7.07
CA PHE A 49 9.61 5.96 7.31
C PHE A 49 8.78 6.19 6.04
N LEU A 50 9.44 6.46 4.89
CA LEU A 50 8.76 6.68 3.62
C LEU A 50 8.09 5.40 3.11
N THR A 51 8.74 4.25 3.26
CA THR A 51 8.16 2.96 2.85
C THR A 51 6.96 2.58 3.73
N LEU A 52 7.01 2.86 5.03
CA LEU A 52 5.85 2.70 5.93
C LEU A 52 4.68 3.60 5.55
N LEU A 53 4.94 4.85 5.16
CA LEU A 53 3.90 5.77 4.71
C LEU A 53 3.18 5.24 3.46
N VAL A 54 3.94 4.70 2.50
CA VAL A 54 3.38 4.08 1.29
C VAL A 54 2.59 2.83 1.64
N ALA A 55 3.08 1.98 2.54
CA ALA A 55 2.33 0.82 3.02
C ALA A 55 0.97 1.24 3.59
N LEU A 56 0.93 2.27 4.43
CA LEU A 56 -0.30 2.79 5.01
C LEU A 56 -1.29 3.28 3.95
N ALA A 57 -0.82 4.02 2.95
CA ALA A 57 -1.65 4.50 1.84
C ALA A 57 -2.26 3.33 1.03
N LEU A 58 -1.48 2.27 0.79
CA LEU A 58 -1.95 1.07 0.09
C LEU A 58 -2.99 0.30 0.90
N PHE A 59 -2.82 0.19 2.23
CA PHE A 59 -3.83 -0.42 3.10
C PHE A 59 -5.12 0.42 3.15
N MET A 60 -5.02 1.75 3.17
CA MET A 60 -6.20 2.62 3.07
C MET A 60 -6.95 2.40 1.74
N ALA A 61 -6.24 2.34 0.61
CA ALA A 61 -6.84 2.06 -0.69
C ALA A 61 -7.53 0.68 -0.74
N MET A 62 -6.89 -0.35 -0.17
CA MET A 62 -7.48 -1.69 -0.02
C MET A 62 -8.80 -1.64 0.76
N LEU A 63 -8.84 -0.96 1.91
CA LEU A 63 -10.03 -0.85 2.75
C LEU A 63 -11.17 -0.12 2.04
N ILE A 64 -10.86 0.95 1.30
CA ILE A 64 -11.85 1.71 0.52
C ILE A 64 -12.50 0.83 -0.56
N ILE A 65 -11.69 0.04 -1.27
CA ILE A 65 -12.16 -0.85 -2.34
C ILE A 65 -13.02 -2.00 -1.78
N LEU A 66 -12.59 -2.59 -0.66
CA LEU A 66 -13.38 -3.63 0.02
C LEU A 66 -14.72 -3.08 0.53
N GLY A 67 -14.72 -1.86 1.07
CA GLY A 67 -15.94 -1.17 1.50
C GLY A 67 -16.92 -0.93 0.35
N GLN A 68 -16.41 -0.45 -0.80
CA GLN A 68 -17.26 -0.22 -1.97
C GLN A 68 -17.76 -1.48 -2.66
N SER A 69 -17.01 -2.60 -2.56
CA SER A 69 -17.43 -3.89 -3.14
C SER A 69 -18.65 -4.51 -2.44
N GLY A 70 -19.08 -3.93 -1.31
CA GLY A 70 -20.20 -4.41 -0.50
C GLY A 70 -19.88 -5.67 0.31
N PHE A 71 -18.62 -6.11 0.33
CA PHE A 71 -18.16 -7.26 1.12
C PHE A 71 -18.10 -6.96 2.61
N LEU A 72 -17.81 -5.71 2.99
CA LEU A 72 -17.82 -5.27 4.39
C LEU A 72 -19.23 -5.01 4.94
N GLY A 73 -20.28 -5.15 4.12
CA GLY A 73 -21.65 -4.89 4.54
C GLY A 73 -21.85 -3.43 4.96
N THR A 74 -23.09 -2.98 4.94
CA THR A 74 -23.51 -1.64 5.39
C THR A 74 -23.42 -1.47 6.92
N VAL A 75 -22.43 -2.06 7.59
CA VAL A 75 -22.51 -2.29 9.05
C VAL A 75 -21.86 -1.20 9.89
N VAL A 76 -20.90 -0.40 9.38
CA VAL A 76 -20.21 0.59 10.25
C VAL A 76 -19.91 1.95 9.62
N ILE A 77 -19.77 2.07 8.30
CA ILE A 77 -19.26 3.32 7.68
C ILE A 77 -20.23 3.82 6.58
N PRO A 78 -20.71 5.07 6.64
CA PRO A 78 -21.63 5.62 5.64
C PRO A 78 -20.98 5.67 4.26
N ARG A 79 -21.76 5.30 3.23
CA ARG A 79 -21.32 5.19 1.82
C ARG A 79 -20.64 6.45 1.26
N GLN A 80 -20.96 7.60 1.84
CA GLN A 80 -20.37 8.90 1.49
C GLN A 80 -18.86 8.93 1.75
N PHE A 81 -18.40 8.33 2.85
CA PHE A 81 -16.99 8.33 3.22
C PHE A 81 -16.13 7.60 2.18
N PHE A 82 -16.63 6.48 1.65
CA PHE A 82 -15.96 5.77 0.57
C PHE A 82 -15.94 6.58 -0.74
N TYR A 83 -17.01 7.33 -1.04
CA TYR A 83 -17.09 8.17 -2.23
C TYR A 83 -16.05 9.29 -2.22
N TRP A 84 -15.94 10.01 -1.09
CA TRP A 84 -14.90 11.03 -0.88
C TRP A 84 -13.50 10.44 -0.89
N GLY A 85 -13.30 9.25 -0.31
CA GLY A 85 -12.03 8.53 -0.36
C GLY A 85 -11.58 8.19 -1.79
N THR A 86 -12.47 7.68 -2.63
CA THR A 86 -12.15 7.43 -4.05
C THR A 86 -11.87 8.70 -4.83
N LEU A 87 -12.57 9.80 -4.53
CA LEU A 87 -12.39 11.07 -5.23
C LEU A 87 -11.03 11.70 -4.89
N ALA A 88 -10.60 11.60 -3.63
CA ALA A 88 -9.28 12.03 -3.19
C ALA A 88 -8.12 11.21 -3.81
N ILE A 89 -8.34 9.93 -4.10
CA ILE A 89 -7.33 9.07 -4.77
C ILE A 89 -7.28 9.31 -6.28
N SER A 90 -8.36 9.82 -6.88
CA SER A 90 -8.49 10.03 -8.33
C SER A 90 -8.09 11.43 -8.80
N LEU A 91 -7.84 12.37 -7.88
CA LEU A 91 -7.35 13.73 -8.12
C LEU A 91 -5.82 13.77 -8.03
#